data_AF-A0A1Q7YR56-F1
#
_entry.id   AF-A0A1Q7YR56-F1
#
_cell.length_a   1.000
_cell.length_b   1.000
_cell.length_c   1.000
_cell.angle_alpha   90.00
_cell.angle_beta   90.00
_cell.angle_gamma   90.00
#
_symmetry.space_group_name_H-M   'P 1'
#
loop_
_entity.id
_entity.type
_entity.pdbx_description
1 polymer ?
#
loop_
_entity_poly.entity_id
_entity_poly.type
_entity_poly.pdbx_seq_one_letter_code
_entity_poly.pdbx_strand_id
1 'polypeptide(L)'
;MLPIGRGDFVLPYKLAPENAGSSASSLIPLRMRAVSVNVNEVTGVAGFVEPGTRVDVLFTATVNVAGLHEPRSTTILQDVPVLASDQRLDRSTARQGQAAHVVTLLVSLEGAEKLALAMQEGRIQLVLRNPVDTNQETPAPVGNTNLYSGTATPTRGPKVTRTKRTPKPAPELPQFYDVE
;
A
#
# COMPACT_ATOMS: atom_id res chain seq x y z
N MET A 1 -7.86 -32.60 4.42
CA MET A 1 -8.57 -33.14 3.23
C MET A 1 -9.25 -34.42 3.67
N LEU A 2 -10.57 -34.56 3.47
CA LEU A 2 -11.29 -35.78 3.88
C LEU A 2 -11.16 -36.84 2.77
N PRO A 3 -10.85 -38.11 3.08
CA PRO A 3 -10.86 -39.16 2.07
C PRO A 3 -12.28 -39.36 1.52
N ILE A 4 -12.40 -39.49 0.20
CA ILE A 4 -13.68 -39.78 -0.49
C ILE A 4 -13.75 -41.25 -0.87
N GLY A 5 -14.83 -41.93 -0.47
CA GLY A 5 -15.07 -43.35 -0.74
C GLY A 5 -15.88 -43.58 -2.02
N ARG A 6 -15.80 -44.79 -2.58
CA ARG A 6 -16.62 -45.19 -3.73
C ARG A 6 -18.10 -45.27 -3.30
N GLY A 7 -18.97 -44.50 -3.95
CA GLY A 7 -20.40 -44.42 -3.61
C GLY A 7 -20.77 -43.23 -2.72
N ASP A 8 -19.79 -42.43 -2.28
CA ASP A 8 -20.07 -41.19 -1.54
C ASP A 8 -20.71 -40.14 -2.45
N PHE A 9 -21.72 -39.45 -1.93
CA PHE A 9 -22.15 -38.18 -2.51
C PHE A 9 -21.04 -37.13 -2.32
N VAL A 10 -20.76 -36.38 -3.39
CA VAL A 10 -19.84 -35.25 -3.37
C VAL A 10 -20.63 -34.02 -2.92
N LEU A 11 -20.60 -33.73 -1.62
CA LEU A 11 -21.25 -32.55 -1.06
C LEU A 11 -20.27 -31.36 -1.08
N PRO A 12 -20.77 -30.10 -1.17
CA PRO A 12 -19.91 -28.91 -1.25
C PRO A 12 -18.87 -28.79 -0.13
N TYR A 13 -19.16 -29.24 1.08
CA TYR A 13 -18.19 -29.21 2.21
C TYR A 13 -17.06 -30.25 2.08
N LYS A 14 -17.19 -31.24 1.18
CA LYS A 14 -16.14 -32.20 0.85
C LYS A 14 -15.21 -31.67 -0.26
N LEU A 15 -15.61 -30.61 -0.96
CA LEU A 15 -14.78 -29.95 -1.96
C LEU A 15 -13.83 -28.98 -1.28
N ALA A 16 -12.62 -28.88 -1.82
CA ALA A 16 -11.73 -27.80 -1.45
C ALA A 16 -12.34 -26.48 -1.96
N PRO A 17 -12.24 -25.37 -1.21
CA PRO A 17 -12.59 -24.04 -1.72
C PRO A 17 -11.99 -23.80 -3.11
N GLU A 18 -12.62 -22.96 -3.93
CA GLU A 18 -12.13 -22.67 -5.30
C GLU A 18 -10.66 -22.23 -5.32
N ASN A 19 -10.18 -21.63 -4.23
CA ASN A 19 -8.79 -21.21 -4.00
C ASN A 19 -8.03 -22.06 -2.98
N ALA A 20 -8.38 -23.34 -2.81
CA ALA A 20 -7.71 -24.22 -1.84
C ALA A 20 -6.56 -25.04 -2.43
N GLY A 21 -6.06 -24.66 -3.61
CA GLY A 21 -4.81 -25.19 -4.12
C GLY A 21 -3.66 -24.84 -3.17
N SER A 22 -2.73 -25.76 -2.96
CA SER A 22 -1.52 -25.54 -2.15
C SER A 22 -0.47 -24.66 -2.85
N SER A 23 -0.87 -23.95 -3.91
CA SER A 23 0.02 -23.12 -4.72
C SER A 23 0.01 -21.68 -4.20
N ALA A 24 1.15 -20.98 -4.25
CA ALA A 24 1.22 -19.57 -3.87
C ALA A 24 0.19 -18.69 -4.62
N SER A 25 -0.20 -19.09 -5.83
CA SER A 25 -1.24 -18.43 -6.63
C SER A 25 -2.63 -18.49 -6.01
N SER A 26 -2.92 -19.50 -5.20
CA SER A 26 -4.21 -19.69 -4.53
C SER A 26 -4.41 -18.72 -3.36
N LEU A 27 -3.34 -18.12 -2.84
CA LEU A 27 -3.40 -17.07 -1.81
C LEU A 27 -3.71 -15.68 -2.37
N ILE A 28 -3.77 -15.54 -3.70
CA ILE A 28 -3.98 -14.25 -4.37
C ILE A 28 -5.48 -14.09 -4.67
N PRO A 29 -6.18 -13.14 -4.02
CA PRO A 29 -7.60 -12.90 -4.30
C PRO A 29 -7.82 -12.38 -5.72
N LEU A 30 -9.07 -12.49 -6.18
CA LEU A 30 -9.51 -11.89 -7.44
C LEU A 30 -9.13 -10.41 -7.52
N ARG A 31 -8.61 -10.00 -8.67
CA ARG A 31 -8.15 -8.62 -8.97
C ARG A 31 -6.94 -8.15 -8.15
N MET A 32 -6.26 -9.03 -7.46
CA MET A 32 -4.98 -8.76 -6.79
C MET A 32 -3.82 -9.47 -7.51
N ARG A 33 -2.59 -9.05 -7.23
CA ARG A 33 -1.34 -9.62 -7.78
C ARG A 33 -0.31 -9.74 -6.68
N ALA A 34 0.44 -10.83 -6.69
CA ALA A 34 1.63 -10.98 -5.87
C ALA A 34 2.83 -10.39 -6.62
N VAL A 35 3.53 -9.44 -6.02
CA VAL A 35 4.73 -8.81 -6.60
C VAL A 35 5.89 -9.00 -5.64
N SER A 36 6.96 -9.62 -6.12
CA SER A 36 8.20 -9.78 -5.36
C SER A 36 9.09 -8.56 -5.55
N VAL A 37 9.45 -7.90 -4.45
CA VAL A 37 10.25 -6.68 -4.42
C VAL A 37 11.53 -6.96 -3.67
N ASN A 38 12.66 -6.56 -4.26
CA ASN A 38 13.95 -6.54 -3.55
C ASN A 38 14.03 -5.24 -2.75
N VAL A 39 14.24 -5.36 -1.44
CA VAL A 39 14.18 -4.22 -0.52
C VAL A 39 15.54 -3.95 0.09
N ASN A 40 15.94 -2.68 0.09
CA ASN A 40 17.16 -2.25 0.75
C ASN A 40 16.85 -1.99 2.22
N GLU A 41 17.37 -2.86 3.07
CA GLU A 41 17.10 -2.79 4.48
C GLU A 41 17.97 -1.73 5.17
N VAL A 42 17.34 -0.92 6.04
CA VAL A 42 18.05 -0.16 7.06
C VAL A 42 17.94 -0.94 8.36
N THR A 43 18.74 -2.00 8.47
CA THR A 43 19.18 -2.71 9.69
C THR A 43 18.17 -3.11 10.79
N GLY A 44 16.86 -2.85 10.67
CA GLY A 44 15.92 -2.98 11.79
C GLY A 44 14.53 -3.53 11.47
N VAL A 45 14.24 -3.90 10.22
CA VAL A 45 12.88 -4.32 9.79
C VAL A 45 12.84 -5.76 9.23
N ALA A 46 13.98 -6.35 8.86
CA ALA A 46 14.12 -7.69 8.27
C ALA A 46 13.62 -8.80 9.18
N GLY A 47 13.74 -8.61 10.49
CA GLY A 47 13.28 -9.58 11.47
C GLY A 47 11.78 -9.51 11.76
N PHE A 48 11.09 -8.45 11.31
CA PHE A 48 9.71 -8.18 11.71
C PHE A 48 8.71 -8.21 10.55
N VAL A 49 9.19 -8.20 9.30
CA VAL A 49 8.33 -8.39 8.12
C VAL A 49 8.06 -9.88 7.93
N GLU A 50 6.99 -10.34 8.58
CA GLU A 50 6.49 -11.71 8.48
C GLU A 50 5.29 -11.81 7.53
N PRO A 51 5.06 -12.99 6.91
CA PRO A 51 3.81 -13.26 6.19
C PRO A 51 2.58 -12.97 7.04
N GLY A 52 1.60 -12.25 6.49
CA GLY A 52 0.40 -11.80 7.21
C GLY A 52 0.53 -10.44 7.88
N THR A 53 1.72 -9.83 7.90
CA THR A 53 1.88 -8.43 8.34
C THR A 53 1.46 -7.44 7.24
N ARG A 54 1.32 -6.18 7.63
CA ARG A 54 1.00 -5.05 6.74
C ARG A 54 2.18 -4.09 6.72
N VAL A 55 2.50 -3.59 5.54
CA VAL A 55 3.60 -2.65 5.31
C VAL A 55 3.16 -1.48 4.47
N ASP A 56 3.80 -0.34 4.69
CA ASP A 56 3.81 0.77 3.76
C ASP A 56 5.11 0.73 2.95
N VAL A 57 5.03 1.17 1.70
CA VAL A 57 6.14 1.13 0.75
C VAL A 57 6.63 2.55 0.49
N LEU A 58 7.85 2.85 0.91
CA LEU A 58 8.53 4.08 0.58
C LEU A 58 9.44 3.89 -0.62
N PHE A 59 9.40 4.88 -1.49
CA PHE A 59 10.24 4.99 -2.66
C PHE A 59 11.11 6.23 -2.54
N THR A 60 12.42 6.03 -2.67
CA THR A 60 13.39 7.12 -2.71
C THR A 60 14.10 7.10 -4.06
N ALA A 61 14.00 8.21 -4.79
CA ALA A 61 14.70 8.42 -6.04
C ALA A 61 15.29 9.82 -6.12
N THR A 62 16.27 9.99 -7.00
CA THR A 62 16.84 11.31 -7.28
C THR A 62 15.99 11.97 -8.35
N VAL A 63 15.35 13.08 -8.00
CA VAL A 63 14.51 13.87 -8.89
C VAL A 63 15.19 15.21 -9.18
N ASN A 64 14.98 15.72 -10.39
CA ASN A 64 15.43 17.06 -10.75
C ASN A 64 14.36 18.07 -10.32
N VAL A 65 14.70 18.90 -9.33
CA VAL A 65 13.85 19.99 -8.84
C VAL A 65 14.58 21.30 -9.11
N ALA A 66 14.01 22.14 -9.97
CA ALA A 66 14.57 23.44 -10.34
C ALA A 66 16.04 23.41 -10.82
N GLY A 67 16.44 22.36 -11.54
CA GLY A 67 17.80 22.18 -12.06
C GLY A 67 18.77 21.47 -11.11
N LEU A 68 18.33 21.16 -9.88
CA LEU A 68 19.13 20.44 -8.89
C LEU A 68 18.66 18.99 -8.77
N HIS A 69 19.59 18.05 -8.80
CA HIS A 69 19.32 16.63 -8.55
C HIS A 69 19.33 16.38 -7.03
N GLU A 70 18.16 16.16 -6.45
CA GLU A 70 18.01 15.87 -5.02
C GLU A 70 17.29 14.53 -4.78
N PRO A 71 17.70 13.75 -3.77
CA PRO A 71 16.94 12.59 -3.34
C PRO A 71 15.63 13.05 -2.70
N ARG A 72 14.54 12.38 -3.08
CA ARG A 72 13.20 12.62 -2.56
C ARG A 72 12.55 11.30 -2.24
N SER A 73 12.00 11.19 -1.03
CA SER A 73 11.28 10.03 -0.53
C SER A 73 9.78 10.29 -0.53
N THR A 74 9.00 9.31 -0.97
CA THR A 74 7.55 9.36 -1.00
C THR A 74 6.96 7.99 -0.72
N THR A 75 5.80 7.96 -0.08
CA THR A 75 5.05 6.72 0.15
C THR A 75 4.22 6.42 -1.10
N ILE A 76 4.54 5.33 -1.79
CA ILE A 76 3.87 4.96 -3.06
C ILE A 76 2.69 4.01 -2.84
N LEU A 77 2.73 3.21 -1.78
CA LEU A 77 1.67 2.30 -1.38
C LEU A 77 1.56 2.26 0.14
N GLN A 78 0.34 2.12 0.64
CA GLN A 78 0.04 1.99 2.06
C GLN A 78 -0.87 0.78 2.29
N ASP A 79 -0.79 0.25 3.50
CA ASP A 79 -1.63 -0.87 3.95
C ASP A 79 -1.51 -2.11 3.05
N VAL A 80 -0.28 -2.46 2.66
CA VAL A 80 -0.03 -3.57 1.75
C VAL A 80 0.20 -4.86 2.54
N PRO A 81 -0.58 -5.94 2.31
CA PRO A 81 -0.36 -7.23 2.94
C PRO A 81 0.90 -7.91 2.40
N VAL A 82 1.65 -8.55 3.30
CA VAL A 82 2.80 -9.38 2.96
C VAL A 82 2.36 -10.84 2.84
N LEU A 83 2.65 -11.45 1.69
CA LEU A 83 2.37 -12.88 1.44
C LEU A 83 3.55 -13.77 1.82
N ALA A 84 4.77 -13.31 1.55
CA ALA A 84 5.99 -14.07 1.82
C ALA A 84 7.17 -13.13 2.05
N SER A 85 8.15 -13.58 2.84
CA SER A 85 9.41 -12.89 3.09
C SER A 85 10.53 -13.94 3.00
N ASP A 86 11.50 -13.72 2.13
CA ASP A 86 12.63 -14.64 1.89
C ASP A 86 13.96 -13.87 1.84
N GLN A 87 15.03 -14.51 2.30
CA GLN A 87 16.38 -13.95 2.28
C GLN A 87 17.17 -14.65 1.17
N ARG A 88 17.40 -13.96 0.06
CA ARG A 88 18.28 -14.45 -0.99
C ARG A 88 19.71 -14.05 -0.66
N LEU A 89 20.49 -15.03 -0.21
CA LEU A 89 21.94 -14.87 -0.09
C LEU A 89 22.55 -14.92 -1.49
N ASP A 90 22.97 -13.77 -2.00
CA ASP A 90 23.74 -13.74 -3.23
C ASP A 90 25.13 -14.32 -2.97
N ARG A 91 25.33 -15.57 -3.39
CA ARG A 91 26.60 -16.29 -3.24
C ARG A 91 27.63 -15.92 -4.32
N SER A 92 27.29 -15.02 -5.26
CA SER A 92 28.15 -14.73 -6.41
C SER A 92 29.28 -13.73 -6.10
N THR A 93 29.21 -12.96 -5.02
CA THR A 93 30.25 -11.98 -4.65
C THR A 93 31.02 -12.44 -3.40
N ALA A 94 32.07 -13.22 -3.63
CA ALA A 94 32.93 -13.85 -2.63
C ALA A 94 33.74 -12.89 -1.72
N ARG A 95 33.33 -11.62 -1.51
CA ARG A 95 33.98 -10.72 -0.54
C ARG A 95 33.06 -9.80 0.28
N GLN A 96 31.76 -9.72 -0.01
CA GLN A 96 30.77 -8.99 0.80
C GLN A 96 29.36 -9.38 0.32
N GLY A 97 28.90 -10.58 0.68
CA GLY A 97 27.55 -11.04 0.36
C GLY A 97 26.52 -10.23 1.14
N GLN A 98 26.03 -9.12 0.57
CA GLN A 98 24.82 -8.47 1.07
C GLN A 98 23.66 -9.41 0.78
N ALA A 99 23.03 -9.94 1.82
CA ALA A 99 21.80 -10.69 1.68
C ALA A 99 20.73 -9.76 1.11
N ALA A 100 20.17 -10.12 -0.05
CA ALA A 100 19.06 -9.39 -0.64
C ALA A 100 17.77 -9.94 -0.02
N HIS A 101 17.02 -9.07 0.64
CA HIS A 101 15.72 -9.43 1.19
C HIS A 101 14.66 -9.27 0.10
N VAL A 102 13.94 -10.35 -0.18
CA VAL A 102 12.85 -10.37 -1.17
C VAL A 102 11.54 -10.56 -0.45
N VAL A 103 10.66 -9.58 -0.57
CA VAL A 103 9.33 -9.62 0.05
C VAL A 103 8.28 -9.68 -1.05
N THR A 104 7.32 -10.58 -0.90
CA THR A 104 6.19 -10.72 -1.82
C THR A 104 4.98 -10.01 -1.25
N LEU A 105 4.53 -8.98 -1.95
CA LEU A 105 3.44 -8.09 -1.55
C LEU A 105 2.17 -8.42 -2.34
N LEU A 106 1.02 -8.33 -1.68
CA LEU A 106 -0.28 -8.44 -2.34
C LEU A 106 -0.80 -7.05 -2.73
N VAL A 107 -0.86 -6.75 -4.02
CA VAL A 107 -1.21 -5.42 -4.53
C VAL A 107 -2.29 -5.44 -5.60
N SER A 108 -2.92 -4.30 -5.85
CA SER A 108 -3.79 -4.09 -7.01
C SER A 108 -2.97 -4.02 -8.31
N LEU A 109 -3.63 -3.98 -9.48
CA LEU A 109 -2.92 -3.80 -10.76
C LEU A 109 -2.11 -2.51 -10.78
N GLU A 110 -2.75 -1.42 -10.38
CA GLU A 110 -2.13 -0.09 -10.31
C GLU A 110 -0.94 -0.09 -9.36
N GLY A 111 -1.06 -0.78 -8.21
CA GLY A 111 0.06 -0.93 -7.28
C GLY A 111 1.21 -1.74 -7.87
N ALA A 112 0.93 -2.78 -8.66
CA ALA A 112 1.94 -3.57 -9.34
C ALA A 112 2.72 -2.74 -10.38
N GLU A 113 2.02 -1.91 -11.16
CA GLU A 113 2.66 -1.01 -12.15
C GLU A 113 3.54 0.04 -11.46
N LYS A 114 3.06 0.67 -10.38
CA LYS A 114 3.85 1.61 -9.58
C LYS A 114 5.09 0.96 -8.98
N LEU A 115 4.96 -0.24 -8.42
CA LEU A 115 6.09 -1.00 -7.87
C LEU A 115 7.10 -1.38 -8.94
N ALA A 116 6.65 -1.83 -10.11
CA ALA A 116 7.54 -2.20 -11.20
C ALA A 116 8.42 -1.03 -11.65
N LEU A 117 7.84 0.17 -11.77
CA LEU A 117 8.59 1.38 -12.10
C LEU A 117 9.55 1.76 -10.96
N ALA A 118 9.06 1.77 -9.72
CA ALA A 118 9.87 2.12 -8.55
C ALA A 118 11.09 1.20 -8.37
N MET A 119 10.95 -0.08 -8.71
CA MET A 119 12.06 -1.06 -8.66
C MET A 119 13.17 -0.74 -9.68
N GLN A 120 12.84 -0.07 -10.79
CA GLN A 120 13.80 0.27 -11.84
C GLN A 120 14.46 1.63 -11.60
N GLU A 121 13.71 2.60 -11.07
CA GLU A 121 14.16 3.99 -10.99
C GLU A 121 14.89 4.36 -9.69
N GLY A 122 14.69 3.60 -8.61
CA GLY A 122 15.20 4.02 -7.30
C GLY A 122 15.25 2.91 -6.27
N ARG A 123 15.20 3.33 -5.00
CA ARG A 123 15.32 2.44 -3.84
C ARG A 123 13.98 2.31 -3.14
N ILE A 124 13.61 1.07 -2.84
CA ILE A 124 12.40 0.75 -2.09
C ILE A 124 12.77 0.35 -0.67
N GLN A 125 12.02 0.90 0.28
CA GLN A 125 12.09 0.58 1.70
C GLN A 125 10.70 0.21 2.20
N LEU A 126 10.63 -0.79 3.07
CA LEU A 126 9.38 -1.19 3.71
C LEU A 126 9.34 -0.61 5.12
N VAL A 127 8.17 -0.11 5.51
CA VAL A 127 7.88 0.31 6.87
C VAL A 127 6.72 -0.52 7.38
N LEU A 128 6.91 -1.12 8.56
CA LEU A 128 5.86 -1.90 9.19
C LEU A 128 4.74 -1.01 9.65
N ARG A 129 3.52 -1.43 9.30
CA ARG A 129 2.29 -0.76 9.70
C ARG A 129 1.71 -1.46 10.91
N ASN A 130 1.16 -0.69 11.83
CA ASN A 130 0.39 -1.25 12.94
C ASN A 130 -0.84 -2.00 12.37
N PRO A 131 -1.08 -3.27 12.73
CA PRO A 131 -2.20 -4.05 12.19
C PRO A 131 -3.59 -3.47 12.47
N VAL A 132 -3.74 -2.60 13.49
CA VAL A 132 -5.02 -1.94 13.79
C VAL A 132 -5.19 -0.58 13.09
N ASP A 133 -4.14 -0.05 12.48
CA ASP A 133 -4.19 1.24 11.80
C ASP A 133 -4.72 1.08 10.38
N THR A 134 -5.91 1.61 10.12
CA THR A 134 -6.56 1.59 8.79
C THR A 134 -6.57 2.96 8.11
N ASN A 135 -5.95 3.99 8.70
CA ASN A 135 -5.97 5.35 8.15
C ASN A 135 -4.99 5.47 6.99
N GLN A 136 -5.45 5.97 5.85
CA GLN A 136 -4.55 6.34 4.76
C GLN A 136 -4.19 7.81 4.89
N GLU A 137 -2.90 8.09 4.89
CA GLU A 137 -2.38 9.45 4.94
C GLU A 137 -1.79 9.82 3.59
N THR A 138 -1.82 11.10 3.23
CA THR A 138 -1.13 11.58 2.01
C THR A 138 -0.02 12.53 2.44
N PRO A 139 1.11 12.01 2.97
CA PRO A 139 2.22 12.85 3.38
C PRO A 139 2.82 13.56 2.16
N ALA A 140 3.23 14.81 2.36
CA ALA A 140 4.01 15.51 1.33
C ALA A 140 5.35 14.79 1.11
N PRO A 141 5.81 14.62 -0.14
CA PRO A 141 7.11 14.00 -0.38
C PRO A 141 8.23 14.76 0.31
N VAL A 142 9.15 14.01 0.90
CA VAL A 142 10.21 14.54 1.77
C VAL A 142 11.52 14.55 0.98
N GLY A 143 12.11 15.73 0.77
CA GLY A 143 13.43 15.91 0.16
C GLY A 143 14.42 16.56 1.14
N ASN A 144 15.67 16.73 0.72
CA ASN A 144 16.75 17.27 1.56
C ASN A 144 16.37 18.57 2.26
N THR A 145 15.73 19.50 1.56
CA THR A 145 15.31 20.78 2.13
C THR A 145 14.38 20.58 3.33
N ASN A 146 13.38 19.69 3.22
CA ASN A 146 12.41 19.43 4.29
C ASN A 146 12.97 18.53 5.41
N LEU A 147 13.94 17.65 5.08
CA LEU A 147 14.59 16.77 6.06
C LEU A 147 15.41 17.53 7.09
N TYR A 148 16.14 18.57 6.63
CA TYR A 148 17.03 19.34 7.50
C TYR A 148 16.38 20.63 8.01
N SER A 149 15.24 21.05 7.44
CA SER A 149 14.46 22.18 7.95
C SER A 149 13.64 21.77 9.18
N GLY A 150 14.30 21.54 10.31
CA GLY A 150 13.65 21.26 11.61
C GLY A 150 12.77 22.39 12.16
N THR A 151 12.44 23.42 11.37
CA THR A 151 11.56 24.53 11.75
C THR A 151 10.83 25.09 10.52
N ALA A 152 9.79 24.41 10.04
CA ALA A 152 8.81 25.02 9.16
C ALA A 152 7.40 24.53 9.53
N THR A 153 6.66 25.44 10.15
CA THR A 153 5.28 25.43 10.61
C THR A 153 4.33 24.57 9.76
N PRO A 154 3.38 23.82 10.38
CA PRO A 154 2.37 23.09 9.61
C PRO A 154 1.65 24.05 8.67
N THR A 155 1.79 23.81 7.37
CA THR A 155 1.01 24.50 6.34
C THR A 155 -0.45 24.12 6.55
N ARG A 156 -1.16 25.01 7.24
CA ARG A 156 -2.58 25.36 7.08
C ARG A 156 -3.35 24.38 6.21
N GLY A 157 -4.13 23.52 6.86
CA GLY A 157 -5.09 22.64 6.21
C GLY A 157 -5.97 23.38 5.20
N PRO A 158 -6.54 22.65 4.22
CA PRO A 158 -7.24 23.24 3.09
C PRO A 158 -8.30 24.23 3.58
N LYS A 159 -8.22 25.46 3.06
CA LYS A 159 -9.24 26.49 3.20
C LYS A 159 -10.53 25.86 2.66
N VAL A 160 -11.42 25.44 3.56
CA VAL A 160 -12.80 25.09 3.19
C VAL A 160 -13.38 26.34 2.57
N THR A 161 -13.45 26.38 1.25
CA THR A 161 -14.22 27.38 0.52
C THR A 161 -15.65 27.16 0.96
N ARG A 162 -16.07 27.97 1.93
CA ARG A 162 -17.46 28.07 2.36
C ARG A 162 -18.23 28.57 1.15
N THR A 163 -18.75 27.65 0.35
CA THR A 163 -19.73 27.95 -0.70
C THR A 163 -20.80 28.79 -0.03
N LYS A 164 -20.94 30.06 -0.46
CA LYS A 164 -22.07 30.90 -0.06
C LYS A 164 -23.32 30.12 -0.46
N ARG A 165 -23.99 29.49 0.51
CA ARG A 165 -25.38 29.10 0.37
C ARG A 165 -26.13 30.38 0.07
N THR A 166 -26.50 30.58 -1.19
CA THR A 166 -27.61 31.45 -1.53
C THR A 166 -28.82 30.94 -0.74
N PRO A 167 -29.50 31.79 0.04
CA PRO A 167 -30.74 31.38 0.67
C PRO A 167 -31.73 31.05 -0.44
N LYS A 168 -32.23 29.80 -0.45
CA LYS A 168 -33.38 29.39 -1.23
C LYS A 168 -34.54 30.37 -0.89
N PRO A 169 -35.23 30.97 -1.86
CA PRO A 169 -36.39 31.80 -1.60
C PRO A 169 -37.40 31.01 -0.74
N ALA A 170 -37.89 31.64 0.32
CA ALA A 170 -38.92 31.06 1.17
C ALA A 170 -40.17 30.75 0.31
N PRO A 171 -40.81 29.58 0.47
CA PRO A 171 -42.10 29.34 -0.15
C PRO A 171 -43.12 30.33 0.42
N GLU A 172 -43.81 31.06 -0.45
CA GLU A 172 -44.97 31.88 -0.09
C GLU A 172 -46.02 31.01 0.61
N LEU A 173 -46.47 31.48 1.78
CA LEU A 173 -47.55 30.84 2.53
C LEU A 173 -48.84 30.88 1.69
N PRO A 174 -49.58 29.77 1.56
CA PRO A 174 -50.84 29.77 0.83
C PRO A 174 -51.83 30.74 1.51
N GLN A 175 -52.38 31.67 0.72
CA GLN A 175 -53.45 32.54 1.14
C GLN A 175 -54.70 31.70 1.41
N PHE A 176 -55.21 31.73 2.64
CA PHE A 176 -56.53 31.22 2.94
C PHE A 176 -57.56 32.11 2.24
N TYR A 177 -58.42 31.50 1.41
CA TYR A 177 -59.62 32.15 0.92
C TYR A 177 -60.68 32.04 2.02
N ASP A 178 -61.12 33.18 2.55
CA ASP A 178 -62.36 33.27 3.31
C ASP A 178 -63.52 33.03 2.36
N VAL A 179 -64.41 32.12 2.73
CA VAL A 179 -65.69 31.89 2.05
C VAL A 179 -66.77 32.40 3.00
N GLU A 180 -67.53 33.40 2.55
CA GLU A 180 -68.77 33.88 3.17
C GLU A 180 -69.85 32.80 3.28
#